data_AF-A0A4Q2YPK6-F1
#
_entry.id   AF-A0A4Q2YPK6-F1
#
_cell.length_a   1.000
_cell.length_b   1.000
_cell.length_c   1.000
_cell.angle_alpha   90.00
_cell.angle_beta   90.00
_cell.angle_gamma   90.00
#
_symmetry.space_group_name_H-M   'P 1'
#
loop_
_entity.id
_entity.type
_entity.pdbx_description
1 polymer ?
#
loop_
_entity_poly.entity_id
_entity_poly.type
_entity_poly.pdbx_seq_one_letter_code
_entity_poly.pdbx_strand_id
1 'polypeptide(L)'
;MKTAPGSIDGLGNNVLLPGDSATADYRNSGGYVLSGPEYLTIFDGLTGQALATTPYTPGRGTVSDWGDSYGNRVDRFLAGVAYLDGSRPTLLMCRGYYTKTHIAAWDWRDRQLTKRWQFDAANGTAYAGQGNHQLSIADVDSDGKQEIIYGSMTVDDNGTGLYSTGLGHGDALHVSDFNPTRPGLEVFAVHEDMGSSGNRGSTFRDAATGSILYSTPATGDTGRGVIMD
;
A
#
# COMPACT_ATOMS: atom_id res chain seq x y z
N MET A 1 -2.15 12.47 -5.23
CA MET A 1 -1.78 12.24 -3.81
C MET A 1 -2.98 12.49 -2.91
N LYS A 2 -2.92 12.05 -1.64
CA LYS A 2 -3.96 12.35 -0.64
C LYS A 2 -3.95 13.84 -0.29
N THR A 3 -5.12 14.47 -0.28
CA THR A 3 -5.32 15.89 0.09
C THR A 3 -6.53 16.02 1.01
N ALA A 4 -6.82 17.24 1.45
CA ALA A 4 -7.89 17.55 2.39
C ALA A 4 -8.35 19.01 2.20
N PRO A 5 -9.47 19.44 2.82
CA PRO A 5 -9.80 20.86 2.89
C PRO A 5 -8.63 21.69 3.43
N GLY A 6 -8.42 22.87 2.83
CA GLY A 6 -7.27 23.73 3.10
C GLY A 6 -6.02 23.39 2.28
N SER A 7 -6.02 22.31 1.49
CA SER A 7 -4.99 22.12 0.46
C SER A 7 -5.16 23.16 -0.64
N ILE A 8 -4.06 23.77 -1.07
CA ILE A 8 -4.02 24.80 -2.12
C ILE A 8 -3.17 24.25 -3.26
N ASP A 9 -3.68 24.32 -4.49
CA ASP A 9 -2.98 23.88 -5.69
C ASP A 9 -1.88 24.87 -6.13
N GLY A 10 -1.07 24.49 -7.11
CA GLY A 10 0.05 25.30 -7.60
C GLY A 10 -0.36 26.63 -8.25
N LEU A 11 -1.65 26.84 -8.52
CA LEU A 11 -2.20 28.09 -9.03
C LEU A 11 -2.87 28.94 -7.94
N GLY A 12 -2.85 28.50 -6.68
CA GLY A 12 -3.46 29.21 -5.55
C GLY A 12 -4.93 28.89 -5.33
N ASN A 13 -5.50 27.88 -6.00
CA ASN A 13 -6.89 27.49 -5.83
C ASN A 13 -7.06 26.47 -4.70
N ASN A 14 -8.16 26.57 -3.95
CA ASN A 14 -8.50 25.56 -2.96
C ASN A 14 -8.88 24.23 -3.61
N VAL A 15 -8.33 23.13 -3.10
CA VAL A 15 -8.75 21.77 -3.44
C VAL A 15 -9.91 21.38 -2.54
N LEU A 16 -11.13 21.34 -3.10
CA LEU A 16 -12.36 21.09 -2.36
C LEU A 16 -13.35 20.24 -3.15
N LEU A 17 -14.16 19.46 -2.44
CA LEU A 17 -15.37 18.84 -2.96
C LEU A 17 -16.62 19.65 -2.56
N PRO A 18 -17.76 19.48 -3.27
CA PRO A 18 -18.98 20.18 -2.96
C PRO A 18 -19.44 19.97 -1.51
N GLY A 19 -19.72 21.06 -0.80
CA GLY A 19 -20.19 21.05 0.59
C GLY A 19 -19.09 21.20 1.64
N ASP A 20 -17.83 21.10 1.25
CA ASP A 20 -16.69 21.25 2.17
C ASP A 20 -16.18 22.70 2.24
N SER A 21 -15.50 23.05 3.34
CA SER A 21 -14.98 24.39 3.58
C SER A 21 -13.46 24.43 3.57
N ALA A 22 -12.87 25.37 2.81
CA ALA A 22 -11.42 25.59 2.75
C ALA A 22 -10.81 25.98 4.10
N THR A 23 -11.60 26.53 5.02
CA THR A 23 -11.14 26.98 6.33
C THR A 23 -11.49 26.01 7.45
N ALA A 24 -11.98 24.80 7.13
CA ALA A 24 -12.29 23.79 8.14
C ALA A 24 -11.01 23.31 8.84
N ASP A 25 -11.08 23.16 10.17
CA ASP A 25 -9.98 22.62 10.98
C ASP A 25 -10.43 21.32 11.64
N TYR A 26 -9.88 20.20 11.16
CA TYR A 26 -10.17 18.85 11.65
C TYR A 26 -9.07 18.30 12.56
N ARG A 27 -8.12 19.14 12.99
CA ARG A 27 -7.08 18.73 13.94
C ARG A 27 -7.71 18.55 15.32
N ASN A 28 -7.43 17.43 15.97
CA ASN A 28 -7.75 17.25 17.39
C ASN A 28 -6.68 17.89 18.29
N SER A 29 -6.87 17.85 19.61
CA SER A 29 -5.92 18.41 20.59
C SER A 29 -4.54 17.74 20.60
N GLY A 30 -4.41 16.55 20.02
CA GLY A 30 -3.13 15.85 19.84
C GLY A 30 -2.45 16.13 18.50
N GLY A 31 -3.03 16.98 17.65
CA GLY A 31 -2.51 17.31 16.32
C GLY A 31 -2.84 16.31 15.21
N TYR A 32 -3.67 15.30 15.48
CA TYR A 32 -4.10 14.32 14.48
C TYR A 32 -5.33 14.81 13.71
N VAL A 33 -5.50 14.34 12.47
CA VAL A 33 -6.68 14.61 11.63
C VAL A 33 -7.50 13.34 11.44
N LEU A 34 -8.28 13.00 12.47
CA LEU A 34 -9.04 11.74 12.56
C LEU A 34 -10.53 11.87 12.19
N SER A 35 -10.94 13.05 11.72
CA SER A 35 -12.28 13.33 11.24
C SER A 35 -12.22 14.19 9.97
N GLY A 36 -13.39 14.57 9.44
CA GLY A 36 -13.48 15.36 8.22
C GLY A 36 -13.25 14.55 6.93
N PRO A 37 -13.49 15.20 5.78
CA PRO A 37 -13.33 14.57 4.48
C PRO A 37 -11.85 14.38 4.13
N GLU A 38 -11.58 13.36 3.33
CA GLU A 38 -10.26 13.06 2.78
C GLU A 38 -10.40 12.95 1.27
N TYR A 39 -9.41 13.45 0.53
CA TYR A 39 -9.47 13.51 -0.93
C TYR A 39 -8.30 12.76 -1.57
N LEU A 40 -8.51 12.28 -2.79
CA LEU A 40 -7.47 11.93 -3.73
C LEU A 40 -7.48 12.98 -4.85
N THR A 41 -6.35 13.66 -5.04
CA THR A 41 -6.21 14.68 -6.09
C THR A 41 -5.09 14.32 -7.06
N ILE A 42 -5.38 14.43 -8.36
CA ILE A 42 -4.40 14.44 -9.44
C ILE A 42 -4.03 15.87 -9.73
N PHE A 43 -2.74 16.15 -9.79
CA PHE A 43 -2.20 17.46 -10.10
C PHE A 43 -1.49 17.45 -11.44
N ASP A 44 -1.54 18.57 -12.14
CA ASP A 44 -0.69 18.81 -13.30
C ASP A 44 0.77 18.90 -12.87
N GLY A 45 1.64 18.13 -13.52
CA GLY A 45 3.04 18.02 -13.10
C GLY A 45 3.88 19.27 -13.36
N LEU A 46 3.46 20.15 -14.27
CA LEU A 46 4.20 21.37 -14.63
C LEU A 46 3.76 22.57 -13.79
N THR A 47 2.46 22.67 -13.53
CA THR A 47 1.85 23.85 -12.91
C THR A 47 1.42 23.61 -11.47
N GLY A 48 1.27 22.36 -11.06
CA GLY A 48 0.66 22.00 -9.78
C GLY A 48 -0.85 22.26 -9.72
N GLN A 49 -1.51 22.59 -10.84
CA GLN A 49 -2.97 22.77 -10.88
C GLN A 49 -3.69 21.47 -10.47
N ALA A 50 -4.73 21.56 -9.65
CA ALA A 50 -5.59 20.41 -9.40
C ALA A 50 -6.41 20.06 -10.66
N LEU A 51 -6.20 18.84 -11.20
CA LEU A 51 -6.85 18.37 -12.43
C LEU A 51 -8.13 17.59 -12.15
N ALA A 52 -8.13 16.79 -11.08
CA ALA A 52 -9.29 16.04 -10.61
C ALA A 52 -9.16 15.76 -9.11
N THR A 53 -10.27 15.87 -8.40
CA THR A 53 -10.38 15.58 -6.97
C THR A 53 -11.59 14.69 -6.73
N THR A 54 -11.42 13.63 -5.95
CA THR A 54 -12.47 12.68 -5.57
C THR A 54 -12.33 12.32 -4.08
N PRO A 55 -13.36 11.79 -3.40
CA PRO A 55 -13.17 11.25 -2.06
C PRO A 55 -12.06 10.18 -2.03
N TYR A 56 -11.20 10.25 -1.01
CA TYR A 56 -10.10 9.31 -0.84
C TYR A 56 -10.65 7.90 -0.59
N THR A 57 -10.22 6.94 -1.41
CA THR A 57 -10.38 5.51 -1.15
C THR A 57 -8.99 4.88 -1.11
N PRO A 58 -8.62 4.11 -0.07
CA PRO A 58 -9.47 3.60 1.01
C PRO A 58 -9.88 4.64 2.07
N GLY A 59 -11.19 4.76 2.33
CA GLY A 59 -11.73 5.74 3.27
C GLY A 59 -11.39 5.43 4.74
N ARG A 60 -11.48 6.43 5.61
CA ARG A 60 -11.15 6.29 7.04
C ARG A 60 -12.06 5.30 7.77
N GLY A 61 -13.37 5.43 7.60
CA GLY A 61 -14.34 4.72 8.45
C GLY A 61 -14.14 5.06 9.94
N THR A 62 -14.40 4.09 10.82
CA THR A 62 -14.12 4.25 12.26
C THR A 62 -12.65 4.00 12.53
N VAL A 63 -11.99 4.90 13.26
CA VAL A 63 -10.55 4.80 13.60
C VAL A 63 -10.22 3.46 14.27
N SER A 64 -11.05 3.00 15.21
CA SER A 64 -10.83 1.74 15.93
C SER A 64 -10.89 0.49 15.05
N ASP A 65 -11.51 0.54 13.87
CA ASP A 65 -11.55 -0.60 12.95
C ASP A 65 -10.14 -0.95 12.45
N TRP A 66 -9.22 0.01 12.49
CA TRP A 66 -7.81 -0.19 12.15
C TRP A 66 -7.00 -0.80 13.30
N GLY A 67 -7.62 -1.14 14.43
CA GLY A 67 -6.97 -1.86 15.54
C GLY A 67 -6.35 -0.99 16.63
N ASP A 68 -6.53 0.34 16.54
CA ASP A 68 -6.36 1.25 17.67
C ASP A 68 -7.30 2.44 17.55
N SER A 69 -7.64 3.06 18.68
CA SER A 69 -8.56 4.21 18.72
C SER A 69 -7.85 5.57 18.76
N TYR A 70 -6.51 5.59 18.75
CA TYR A 70 -5.74 6.83 18.94
C TYR A 70 -5.17 7.40 17.63
N GLY A 71 -5.27 6.66 16.53
CA GLY A 71 -5.01 7.21 15.19
C GLY A 71 -3.72 6.72 14.52
N ASN A 72 -3.07 5.67 15.02
CA ASN A 72 -1.82 5.19 14.44
C ASN A 72 -2.06 4.33 13.20
N ARG A 73 -2.75 3.19 13.35
CA ARG A 73 -2.92 2.22 12.27
C ARG A 73 -3.79 2.74 11.13
N VAL A 74 -4.75 3.61 11.44
CA VAL A 74 -5.62 4.23 10.44
C VAL A 74 -4.84 5.08 9.44
N ASP A 75 -3.77 5.78 9.87
CA ASP A 75 -3.05 6.72 9.01
C ASP A 75 -1.71 6.16 8.50
N ARG A 76 -1.67 4.84 8.32
CA ARG A 76 -0.60 4.14 7.63
C ARG A 76 -0.90 4.05 6.15
N PHE A 77 -0.25 4.89 5.35
CA PHE A 77 -0.48 4.97 3.90
C PHE A 77 0.74 4.47 3.13
N LEU A 78 0.47 3.80 2.02
CA LEU A 78 1.44 3.56 0.95
C LEU A 78 0.81 3.98 -0.38
N ALA A 79 1.64 4.14 -1.41
CA ALA A 79 1.19 4.39 -2.77
C ALA A 79 2.17 3.75 -3.74
N GLY A 80 1.70 3.47 -4.95
CA GLY A 80 2.51 2.88 -6.01
C GLY A 80 1.92 3.16 -7.38
N VAL A 81 2.65 2.78 -8.42
CA VAL A 81 2.17 2.77 -9.80
C VAL A 81 2.44 1.38 -10.36
N ALA A 82 1.43 0.78 -10.96
CA ALA A 82 1.51 -0.57 -11.52
C ALA A 82 0.86 -0.62 -12.90
N TYR A 83 1.41 -1.43 -13.80
CA TYR A 83 0.86 -1.68 -15.13
C TYR A 83 -0.12 -2.85 -15.04
N LEU A 84 -1.27 -2.63 -14.40
CA LEU A 84 -2.29 -3.65 -14.12
C LEU A 84 -3.02 -4.16 -15.37
N ASP A 85 -2.78 -3.55 -16.53
CA ASP A 85 -3.24 -4.06 -17.84
C ASP A 85 -2.07 -4.47 -18.75
N GLY A 86 -0.85 -4.47 -18.20
CA GLY A 86 0.40 -4.77 -18.90
C GLY A 86 0.90 -3.66 -19.84
N SER A 87 0.22 -2.52 -19.91
CA SER A 87 0.47 -1.51 -20.94
C SER A 87 0.47 -0.06 -20.46
N ARG A 88 -0.38 0.31 -19.50
CA ARG A 88 -0.56 1.69 -19.04
C ARG A 88 -0.52 1.78 -17.50
N PRO A 89 0.01 2.88 -16.95
CA PRO A 89 0.24 3.01 -15.50
C PRO A 89 -1.03 3.28 -14.70
N THR A 90 -1.38 2.44 -13.73
CA THR A 90 -2.47 2.61 -12.78
C THR A 90 -1.93 3.08 -11.44
N LEU A 91 -2.58 4.07 -10.82
CA LEU A 91 -2.23 4.56 -9.49
C LEU A 91 -2.78 3.62 -8.41
N LEU A 92 -1.96 3.28 -7.43
CA LEU A 92 -2.35 2.54 -6.23
C LEU A 92 -2.33 3.47 -5.02
N MET A 93 -3.42 3.49 -4.25
CA MET A 93 -3.49 4.13 -2.95
C MET A 93 -3.82 3.08 -1.88
N CYS A 94 -2.99 2.99 -0.85
CA CYS A 94 -3.12 1.95 0.17
C CYS A 94 -3.35 2.57 1.56
N ARG A 95 -4.03 1.82 2.43
CA ARG A 95 -4.24 2.20 3.83
C ARG A 95 -4.23 0.97 4.72
N GLY A 96 -3.48 1.05 5.82
CA GLY A 96 -3.30 -0.03 6.78
C GLY A 96 -2.36 -1.13 6.30
N TYR A 97 -1.67 -1.74 7.27
CA TYR A 97 -0.84 -2.93 7.05
C TYR A 97 -0.60 -3.77 8.31
N TYR A 98 -0.70 -3.19 9.52
CA TYR A 98 -0.57 -3.93 10.78
C TYR A 98 -1.78 -4.82 11.12
N THR A 99 -2.95 -4.48 10.58
CA THR A 99 -4.24 -5.11 10.89
C THR A 99 -5.04 -5.19 9.59
N LYS A 100 -6.21 -4.57 9.48
CA LYS A 100 -6.94 -4.47 8.22
C LYS A 100 -6.10 -3.70 7.20
N THR A 101 -6.16 -4.16 5.95
CA THR A 101 -5.36 -3.64 4.85
C THR A 101 -6.25 -3.39 3.65
N HIS A 102 -6.11 -2.22 3.05
CA HIS A 102 -6.90 -1.81 1.92
C HIS A 102 -5.99 -1.26 0.81
N ILE A 103 -6.27 -1.65 -0.44
CA ILE A 103 -5.59 -1.14 -1.64
C ILE A 103 -6.66 -0.73 -2.64
N ALA A 104 -6.56 0.47 -3.19
CA ALA A 104 -7.45 0.94 -4.25
C ALA A 104 -6.65 1.30 -5.50
N ALA A 105 -7.04 0.75 -6.64
CA ALA A 105 -6.46 1.02 -7.95
C ALA A 105 -7.27 2.08 -8.69
N TRP A 106 -6.58 3.02 -9.33
CA TRP A 106 -7.16 4.18 -9.99
C TRP A 106 -6.51 4.45 -11.33
N ASP A 107 -7.33 4.60 -12.37
CA ASP A 107 -6.90 5.00 -13.69
C ASP A 107 -7.11 6.51 -13.87
N TRP A 108 -6.08 7.20 -14.37
CA TRP A 108 -6.14 8.61 -14.76
C TRP A 108 -5.92 8.75 -16.27
N ARG A 109 -7.01 8.69 -17.05
CA ARG A 109 -6.99 8.72 -18.53
C ARG A 109 -7.93 9.80 -19.03
N ASP A 110 -7.53 10.53 -20.07
CA ASP A 110 -8.42 11.47 -20.76
C ASP A 110 -9.10 12.46 -19.81
N ARG A 111 -8.35 12.90 -18.80
CA ARG A 111 -8.77 13.78 -17.69
C ARG A 111 -9.89 13.22 -16.81
N GLN A 112 -10.05 11.90 -16.78
CA GLN A 112 -10.99 11.18 -15.92
C GLN A 112 -10.23 10.33 -14.91
N LEU A 113 -10.58 10.49 -13.63
CA LEU A 113 -10.08 9.68 -12.53
C LEU A 113 -11.12 8.62 -12.19
N THR A 114 -10.84 7.36 -12.51
CA THR A 114 -11.79 6.25 -12.35
C THR A 114 -11.20 5.17 -11.45
N LYS A 115 -11.97 4.74 -10.45
CA LYS A 115 -11.56 3.60 -9.61
C LYS A 115 -11.68 2.31 -10.43
N ARG A 116 -10.60 1.54 -10.51
CA ARG A 116 -10.53 0.26 -11.23
C ARG A 116 -11.05 -0.88 -10.36
N TRP A 117 -10.46 -1.05 -9.18
CA TRP A 117 -10.87 -2.04 -8.19
C TRP A 117 -10.43 -1.60 -6.79
N GLN A 118 -10.91 -2.32 -5.77
CA GLN A 118 -10.38 -2.22 -4.42
C GLN A 118 -10.22 -3.63 -3.83
N PHE A 119 -9.12 -3.82 -3.11
CA PHE A 119 -8.83 -4.99 -2.30
C PHE A 119 -9.02 -4.60 -0.83
N ASP A 120 -9.86 -5.34 -0.11
CA ASP A 120 -10.18 -5.07 1.29
C ASP A 120 -9.97 -6.35 2.13
N ALA A 121 -8.92 -6.35 2.95
CA ALA A 121 -8.63 -7.41 3.91
C ALA A 121 -9.02 -6.97 5.32
N ALA A 122 -10.14 -7.48 5.83
CA ALA A 122 -10.58 -7.22 7.20
C ALA A 122 -9.67 -7.90 8.23
N ASN A 123 -9.71 -7.41 9.47
CA ASN A 123 -9.01 -8.04 10.60
C ASN A 123 -9.34 -9.54 10.70
N GLY A 124 -8.32 -10.37 10.95
CA GLY A 124 -8.48 -11.82 11.07
C GLY A 124 -8.52 -12.58 9.74
N THR A 125 -8.45 -11.89 8.59
CA THR A 125 -8.22 -12.55 7.30
C THR A 125 -6.74 -12.85 7.09
N ALA A 126 -6.41 -13.79 6.18
CA ALA A 126 -5.02 -14.16 5.90
C ALA A 126 -4.16 -12.99 5.38
N TYR A 127 -4.78 -11.97 4.79
CA TYR A 127 -4.12 -10.80 4.20
C TYR A 127 -4.01 -9.61 5.19
N ALA A 128 -4.62 -9.71 6.37
CA ALA A 128 -4.43 -8.71 7.42
C ALA A 128 -3.06 -8.87 8.09
N GLY A 129 -2.44 -7.75 8.48
CA GLY A 129 -1.17 -7.75 9.22
C GLY A 129 0.07 -8.10 8.39
N GLN A 130 -0.03 -8.17 7.07
CA GLN A 130 1.06 -8.66 6.21
C GLN A 130 1.88 -7.55 5.54
N GLY A 131 1.38 -6.31 5.50
CA GLY A 131 2.04 -5.23 4.77
C GLY A 131 3.29 -4.72 5.48
N ASN A 132 4.25 -4.22 4.69
CA ASN A 132 5.45 -3.57 5.21
C ASN A 132 5.30 -2.04 5.23
N HIS A 133 6.33 -1.34 5.70
CA HIS A 133 6.49 0.11 5.49
C HIS A 133 6.83 0.52 4.04
N GLN A 134 6.69 -0.42 3.10
CA GLN A 134 6.91 -0.25 1.67
C GLN A 134 6.14 -1.33 0.91
N LEU A 135 6.11 -1.19 -0.41
CA LEU A 135 5.60 -2.19 -1.35
C LEU A 135 6.54 -2.30 -2.55
N SER A 136 6.41 -3.37 -3.32
CA SER A 136 7.09 -3.52 -4.61
C SER A 136 6.07 -3.92 -5.67
N ILE A 137 6.36 -3.58 -6.91
CA ILE A 137 5.49 -3.81 -8.06
C ILE A 137 6.30 -4.57 -9.10
N ALA A 138 5.82 -5.74 -9.50
CA ALA A 138 6.48 -6.58 -10.51
C ALA A 138 5.49 -7.56 -11.13
N ASP A 139 5.76 -7.98 -12.36
CA ASP A 139 5.13 -9.13 -13.00
C ASP A 139 5.74 -10.39 -12.37
N VAL A 140 5.04 -11.00 -11.42
CA VAL A 140 5.56 -12.15 -10.66
C VAL A 140 5.05 -13.47 -11.21
N ASP A 141 3.90 -13.50 -11.90
CA ASP A 141 3.31 -14.71 -12.46
C ASP A 141 3.49 -14.84 -13.99
N SER A 142 4.18 -13.89 -14.61
CA SER A 142 4.57 -13.87 -16.03
C SER A 142 3.38 -13.74 -17.00
N ASP A 143 2.29 -13.09 -16.57
CA ASP A 143 1.14 -12.80 -17.44
C ASP A 143 1.30 -11.48 -18.24
N GLY A 144 2.38 -10.73 -18.00
CA GLY A 144 2.68 -9.45 -18.64
C GLY A 144 2.11 -8.23 -17.92
N LYS A 145 1.42 -8.42 -16.80
CA LYS A 145 0.90 -7.35 -15.93
C LYS A 145 1.67 -7.35 -14.63
N GLN A 146 1.36 -6.40 -13.75
CA GLN A 146 2.12 -6.22 -12.52
C GLN A 146 1.26 -6.41 -11.30
N GLU A 147 1.76 -7.21 -10.37
CA GLU A 147 1.16 -7.51 -9.09
C GLU A 147 1.74 -6.58 -8.02
N ILE A 148 1.08 -6.56 -6.86
CA ILE A 148 1.43 -5.72 -5.73
C ILE A 148 2.00 -6.61 -4.63
N ILE A 149 3.33 -6.66 -4.52
CA ILE A 149 4.04 -7.31 -3.42
C ILE A 149 3.98 -6.36 -2.22
N TYR A 150 3.03 -6.61 -1.33
CA TYR A 150 2.70 -5.78 -0.19
C TYR A 150 3.26 -6.41 1.09
N GLY A 151 4.59 -6.38 1.24
CA GLY A 151 5.28 -7.04 2.34
C GLY A 151 5.18 -8.57 2.22
N SER A 152 4.55 -9.21 3.20
CA SER A 152 4.38 -10.65 3.35
C SER A 152 3.15 -11.22 2.61
N MET A 153 2.48 -10.41 1.80
CA MET A 153 1.40 -10.84 0.90
C MET A 153 1.57 -10.23 -0.50
N THR A 154 0.89 -10.81 -1.48
CA THR A 154 0.81 -10.31 -2.85
C THR A 154 -0.65 -10.20 -3.29
N VAL A 155 -1.01 -9.07 -3.88
CA VAL A 155 -2.32 -8.81 -4.50
C VAL A 155 -2.13 -8.81 -6.01
N ASP A 156 -3.02 -9.50 -6.70
CA ASP A 156 -3.01 -9.75 -8.13
C ASP A 156 -3.37 -8.49 -8.97
N ASP A 157 -3.07 -8.49 -10.27
CA ASP A 157 -3.32 -7.38 -11.22
C ASP A 157 -4.79 -6.88 -11.20
N ASN A 158 -5.69 -7.84 -10.97
CA ASN A 158 -7.14 -7.69 -10.95
C ASN A 158 -7.71 -7.33 -9.57
N GLY A 159 -6.85 -7.20 -8.56
CA GLY A 159 -7.24 -6.82 -7.21
C GLY A 159 -7.71 -7.97 -6.32
N THR A 160 -7.57 -9.23 -6.74
CA THR A 160 -7.74 -10.39 -5.86
C THR A 160 -6.46 -10.70 -5.09
N GLY A 161 -6.56 -11.44 -4.00
CA GLY A 161 -5.37 -11.87 -3.27
C GLY A 161 -4.69 -13.02 -4.01
N LEU A 162 -3.40 -12.85 -4.38
CA LEU A 162 -2.61 -13.91 -5.01
C LEU A 162 -2.13 -14.91 -3.95
N TYR A 163 -1.42 -14.43 -2.93
CA TYR A 163 -1.09 -15.21 -1.73
C TYR A 163 -0.83 -14.34 -0.52
N SER A 164 -0.89 -14.96 0.66
CA SER A 164 -0.33 -14.44 1.90
C SER A 164 0.56 -15.50 2.54
N THR A 165 1.75 -15.10 2.97
CA THR A 165 2.71 -16.01 3.63
C THR A 165 2.38 -16.25 5.10
N GLY A 166 1.60 -15.36 5.72
CA GLY A 166 1.34 -15.37 7.16
C GLY A 166 2.53 -14.96 8.03
N LEU A 167 3.63 -14.48 7.43
CA LEU A 167 4.84 -14.11 8.17
C LEU A 167 4.72 -12.76 8.92
N GLY A 168 3.71 -11.96 8.57
CA GLY A 168 3.42 -10.69 9.24
C GLY A 168 4.21 -9.51 8.66
N HIS A 169 4.23 -8.41 9.42
CA HIS A 169 4.83 -7.14 9.06
C HIS A 169 6.37 -7.16 9.09
N GLY A 170 6.99 -6.28 8.30
CA GLY A 170 8.39 -5.87 8.48
C GLY A 170 8.80 -4.59 7.75
N ASP A 171 10.11 -4.33 7.77
CA ASP A 171 10.67 -3.01 7.46
C ASP A 171 11.48 -2.95 6.14
N ALA A 172 11.96 -4.09 5.65
CA ALA A 172 12.73 -4.19 4.41
C ALA A 172 12.11 -5.21 3.43
N LEU A 173 12.00 -4.82 2.16
CA LEU A 173 11.43 -5.63 1.08
C LEU A 173 12.23 -5.38 -0.21
N HIS A 174 12.65 -6.45 -0.88
CA HIS A 174 13.36 -6.37 -2.15
C HIS A 174 12.77 -7.43 -3.09
N VAL A 175 12.45 -7.04 -4.33
CA VAL A 175 11.90 -7.92 -5.36
C VAL A 175 12.75 -7.78 -6.61
N SER A 176 13.30 -8.89 -7.09
CA SER A 176 14.10 -8.96 -8.32
C SER A 176 14.35 -10.42 -8.69
N ASP A 177 14.97 -10.67 -9.83
CA ASP A 177 15.65 -11.92 -10.12
C ASP A 177 16.97 -11.95 -9.32
N PHE A 178 16.95 -12.56 -8.14
CA PHE A 178 18.11 -12.67 -7.26
C PHE A 178 18.80 -14.02 -7.40
N ASN A 179 18.06 -15.03 -7.87
CA ASN A 179 18.58 -16.33 -8.23
C ASN A 179 18.34 -16.60 -9.73
N PRO A 180 19.22 -16.14 -10.63
CA PRO A 180 19.03 -16.27 -12.08
C PRO A 180 19.05 -17.72 -12.60
N THR A 181 19.34 -18.69 -11.74
CA THR A 181 19.24 -20.13 -12.07
C THR A 181 17.87 -20.72 -11.75
N ARG A 182 17.00 -19.97 -11.06
CA ARG A 182 15.60 -20.30 -10.79
C ARG A 182 14.73 -19.43 -11.71
N PRO A 183 13.79 -20.02 -12.48
CA PRO A 183 12.82 -19.22 -13.23
C PRO A 183 11.90 -18.43 -12.30
N GLY A 184 11.64 -17.17 -12.65
CA GLY A 184 10.76 -16.27 -11.91
C GLY A 184 11.52 -15.22 -11.11
N LEU A 185 10.79 -14.42 -10.35
CA LEU A 185 11.37 -13.44 -9.43
C LEU A 185 11.38 -14.00 -8.00
N GLU A 186 12.22 -13.40 -7.15
CA GLU A 186 12.20 -13.65 -5.72
C GLU A 186 11.92 -12.40 -4.91
N VAL A 187 11.41 -12.63 -3.71
CA VAL A 187 11.23 -11.61 -2.68
C VAL A 187 12.14 -11.92 -1.50
N PHE A 188 13.01 -10.98 -1.18
CA PHE A 188 13.70 -10.95 0.10
C PHE A 188 13.00 -9.97 1.04
N ALA A 189 12.66 -10.42 2.24
CA ALA A 189 12.10 -9.53 3.26
C ALA A 189 12.59 -9.89 4.65
N VAL A 190 12.52 -8.89 5.54
CA VAL A 190 12.73 -9.06 6.98
C VAL A 190 11.41 -8.92 7.73
N HIS A 191 11.34 -9.48 8.94
CA HIS A 191 10.11 -9.58 9.73
C HIS A 191 10.29 -8.98 11.12
N GLU A 192 9.29 -8.22 11.57
CA GLU A 192 9.25 -7.58 12.89
C GLU A 192 8.64 -8.52 13.94
N ASP A 193 7.58 -9.25 13.57
CA ASP A 193 6.86 -10.15 14.48
C ASP A 193 7.42 -11.59 14.45
N MET A 194 8.19 -11.93 15.47
CA MET A 194 8.74 -13.28 15.64
C MET A 194 7.68 -14.35 15.92
N GLY A 195 6.53 -13.96 16.47
CA GLY A 195 5.39 -14.87 16.68
C GLY A 195 4.78 -15.30 15.35
N SER A 196 4.46 -14.34 14.48
CA SER A 196 3.89 -14.60 13.15
C SER A 196 4.90 -15.26 12.19
N SER A 197 6.14 -14.77 12.17
CA SER A 197 7.19 -15.30 11.27
C SER A 197 7.74 -16.68 11.68
N GLY A 198 7.42 -17.14 12.90
CA GLY A 198 7.94 -18.38 13.46
C GLY A 198 9.45 -18.30 13.72
N ASN A 199 9.90 -17.20 14.34
CA ASN A 199 11.30 -16.89 14.62
C ASN A 199 12.18 -16.82 13.36
N ARG A 200 11.63 -16.34 12.23
CA ARG A 200 12.38 -16.09 10.99
C ARG A 200 12.62 -14.59 10.87
N GLY A 201 13.86 -14.15 11.07
CA GLY A 201 14.24 -12.74 10.92
C GLY A 201 14.19 -12.27 9.47
N SER A 202 14.52 -13.15 8.54
CA SER A 202 14.40 -12.89 7.10
C SER A 202 13.94 -14.11 6.33
N THR A 203 13.29 -13.87 5.19
CA THR A 203 12.91 -14.90 4.23
C THR A 203 13.28 -14.49 2.81
N PHE A 204 13.72 -15.48 2.05
CA PHE A 204 13.88 -15.44 0.60
C PHE A 204 12.82 -16.38 0.02
N ARG A 205 11.88 -15.83 -0.74
CA ARG A 205 10.69 -16.55 -1.22
C ARG A 205 10.50 -16.39 -2.71
N ASP A 206 9.88 -17.39 -3.32
CA ASP A 206 9.35 -17.29 -4.68
C ASP A 206 8.28 -16.19 -4.74
N ALA A 207 8.38 -15.29 -5.71
CA ALA A 207 7.52 -14.11 -5.77
C ALA A 207 6.11 -14.39 -6.33
N ALA A 208 5.90 -15.48 -7.06
CA ALA A 208 4.60 -15.86 -7.61
C ALA A 208 3.74 -16.62 -6.59
N THR A 209 4.39 -17.43 -5.76
CA THR A 209 3.71 -18.41 -4.87
C THR A 209 3.86 -18.09 -3.38
N GLY A 210 4.82 -17.25 -3.01
CA GLY A 210 5.15 -16.97 -1.61
C GLY A 210 5.91 -18.10 -0.91
N SER A 211 6.26 -19.17 -1.63
CA SER A 211 6.97 -20.32 -1.07
C SER A 211 8.34 -19.91 -0.53
N ILE A 212 8.61 -20.19 0.74
CA ILE A 212 9.90 -19.88 1.37
C ILE A 212 10.96 -20.83 0.80
N LEU A 213 11.97 -20.26 0.15
CA LEU A 213 13.12 -20.97 -0.41
C LEU A 213 14.27 -21.05 0.60
N TYR A 214 14.48 -19.97 1.35
CA TYR A 214 15.47 -19.88 2.40
C TYR A 214 15.00 -18.92 3.50
N SER A 215 15.48 -19.11 4.73
CA SER A 215 15.22 -18.20 5.84
C SER A 215 16.37 -18.17 6.83
N THR A 216 16.56 -17.02 7.47
CA THR A 216 17.50 -16.88 8.59
C THR A 216 16.71 -16.75 9.90
N PRO A 217 17.06 -17.52 10.95
CA PRO A 217 16.36 -17.43 12.24
C PRO A 217 16.69 -16.13 12.96
N ALA A 218 15.75 -15.64 13.77
CA ALA A 218 15.95 -14.53 14.71
C ALA A 218 15.11 -14.74 15.98
N THR A 219 15.49 -14.08 17.07
CA THR A 219 14.78 -14.12 18.36
C THR A 219 14.10 -12.80 18.71
N GLY A 220 14.21 -11.80 17.83
CA GLY A 220 13.61 -10.49 17.97
C GLY A 220 13.47 -9.82 16.61
N ASP A 221 12.94 -8.60 16.63
CA ASP A 221 12.75 -7.77 15.44
C ASP A 221 14.02 -7.70 14.58
N THR A 222 13.87 -8.04 13.30
CA THR A 222 14.88 -7.80 12.28
C THR A 222 14.47 -6.58 11.45
N GLY A 223 14.69 -5.38 11.98
CA GLY A 223 14.21 -4.15 11.36
C GLY A 223 14.93 -3.73 10.06
N ARG A 224 15.94 -4.47 9.58
CA ARG A 224 16.69 -4.16 8.35
C ARG A 224 17.18 -5.42 7.66
N GLY A 225 17.21 -5.36 6.33
CA GLY A 225 17.88 -6.34 5.50
C GLY A 225 18.13 -5.75 4.11
N VAL A 226 19.14 -6.30 3.42
CA VAL A 226 19.49 -5.94 2.05
C VAL A 226 19.88 -7.21 1.31
N ILE A 227 19.56 -7.27 0.03
CA ILE A 227 20.05 -8.27 -0.91
C ILE A 227 20.51 -7.53 -2.17
N MET A 228 21.68 -7.90 -2.68
CA MET A 228 22.33 -7.31 -3.85
C MET A 228 23.37 -8.30 -4.39
N ASP A 229 23.80 -8.09 -5.64
CA ASP A 229 25.03 -8.65 -6.20
C ASP A 229 26.24 -7.79 -5.77
#